data_AF-A0A9E1I3J2-F1
#
_entry.id   AF-A0A9E1I3J2-F1
#
_cell.length_a   1.000
_cell.length_b   1.000
_cell.length_c   1.000
_cell.angle_alpha   90.00
_cell.angle_beta   90.00
_cell.angle_gamma   90.00
#
_symmetry.space_group_name_H-M   'P 1'
#
loop_
_entity.id
_entity.type
_entity.pdbx_description
1 polymer ?
#
loop_
_entity_poly.entity_id
_entity_poly.type
_entity_poly.pdbx_seq_one_letter_code
_entity_poly.pdbx_strand_id
1 'polypeptide(L)' 'MFNWIARNLSTIIICLVLAAVVVLIIVSLVKDKRKGKSSCGCKCAHCPMAGSCHKK' A
#
# COMPACT_ATOMS: atom_id res chain seq x y z
N MET A 1 -36.65 -3.17 -7.70
CA MET A 1 -35.36 -2.50 -7.41
C MET A 1 -34.43 -3.35 -6.53
N PHE A 2 -34.91 -3.98 -5.45
CA PHE A 2 -34.10 -4.89 -4.60
C PHE A 2 -33.48 -6.11 -5.31
N ASN A 3 -34.12 -6.63 -6.37
CA ASN A 3 -33.59 -7.76 -7.15
C ASN A 3 -32.24 -7.46 -7.84
N TRP A 4 -31.98 -6.20 -8.21
CA TRP A 4 -30.70 -5.81 -8.83
C TRP A 4 -29.55 -5.84 -7.81
N ILE A 5 -29.81 -5.40 -6.59
CA ILE A 5 -28.84 -5.46 -5.49
C ILE A 5 -28.58 -6.91 -5.10
N ALA A 6 -29.62 -7.75 -4.99
CA ALA A 6 -29.47 -9.16 -4.66
C ALA A 6 -28.65 -9.94 -5.72
N ARG A 7 -28.83 -9.61 -7.00
CA ARG A 7 -28.15 -10.30 -8.12
C ARG A 7 -26.71 -9.84 -8.33
N ASN A 8 -26.36 -8.64 -7.87
CA ASN A 8 -25.00 -8.09 -7.90
C ASN A 8 -24.32 -8.10 -6.52
N LEU A 9 -24.94 -8.75 -5.52
CA LEU A 9 -24.44 -8.75 -4.14
C LEU A 9 -23.05 -9.40 -4.05
N SER A 10 -22.85 -10.48 -4.80
CA SER A 10 -21.56 -11.16 -4.95
C SER A 10 -20.48 -10.22 -5.52
N THR A 11 -20.80 -9.48 -6.58
CA THR A 11 -19.88 -8.51 -7.19
C THR A 11 -19.50 -7.40 -6.21
N ILE A 12 -20.48 -6.88 -5.45
CA ILE A 12 -20.25 -5.84 -4.44
C ILE A 12 -19.32 -6.35 -3.33
N ILE A 13 -19.52 -7.58 -2.86
CA ILE A 13 -18.65 -8.21 -1.84
C ILE A 13 -17.23 -8.39 -2.38
N ILE A 14 -17.07 -8.88 -3.60
CA ILE A 14 -15.74 -9.06 -4.22
C ILE A 14 -15.03 -7.71 -4.31
N CYS A 15 -15.71 -6.65 -4.78
CA CYS A 15 -15.15 -5.31 -4.85
C CYS A 15 -14.74 -4.77 -3.47
N LEU A 16 -15.54 -5.01 -2.42
CA LEU A 16 -15.22 -4.60 -1.06
C LEU A 16 -13.95 -5.31 -0.54
N VAL A 17 -13.83 -6.61 -0.76
CA VAL A 17 -12.64 -7.38 -0.36
C VAL A 17 -11.40 -6.88 -1.09
N LEU A 18 -11.50 -6.67 -2.41
CA LEU A 18 -10.41 -6.13 -3.22
C LEU A 18 -9.98 -4.74 -2.72
N ALA A 19 -10.94 -3.86 -2.47
CA ALA A 19 -10.67 -2.53 -1.94
C ALA A 19 -9.99 -2.59 -0.56
N ALA A 20 -10.45 -3.47 0.34
CA ALA A 20 -9.85 -3.65 1.65
C ALA A 20 -8.37 -4.12 1.55
N VAL A 21 -8.07 -5.06 0.66
CA VAL A 21 -6.69 -5.53 0.43
C VAL A 21 -5.81 -4.40 -0.10
N VAL A 22 -6.29 -3.62 -1.06
CA VAL A 22 -5.54 -2.45 -1.60
C VAL A 22 -5.28 -1.42 -0.51
N VAL A 23 -6.27 -1.10 0.31
CA VAL A 23 -6.12 -0.16 1.43
C VAL A 23 -5.09 -0.68 2.43
N LEU A 24 -5.12 -1.97 2.78
CA LEU A 24 -4.13 -2.58 3.67
C LEU A 24 -2.70 -2.49 3.11
N ILE A 25 -2.52 -2.70 1.81
CA ILE A 25 -1.22 -2.54 1.16
C ILE A 25 -0.76 -1.08 1.26
N ILE A 26 -1.60 -0.12 0.91
CA ILE A 26 -1.27 1.31 0.98
C ILE A 26 -0.93 1.72 2.42
N VAL A 27 -1.73 1.31 3.40
CA VAL A 27 -1.49 1.59 4.82
C VAL A 27 -0.18 0.97 5.29
N SER A 28 0.12 -0.26 4.87
CA SER A 28 1.39 -0.92 5.21
C SER A 28 2.56 -0.15 4.61
N LEU A 29 2.48 0.20 3.33
CA LEU A 29 3.48 1.03 2.67
C LEU A 29 3.66 2.38 3.39
N VAL A 30 2.59 3.10 3.72
CA VAL A 30 2.68 4.39 4.44
C VAL A 30 3.30 4.19 5.83
N LYS A 31 2.91 3.15 6.57
CA LYS A 31 3.49 2.82 7.87
C LYS A 31 4.97 2.48 7.76
N ASP A 32 5.36 1.73 6.74
CA ASP A 32 6.75 1.39 6.46
C ASP A 32 7.56 2.66 6.11
N LYS A 33 7.01 3.55 5.27
CA LYS A 33 7.62 4.84 4.95
C LYS A 33 7.79 5.72 6.19
N ARG A 34 6.77 5.80 7.06
CA ARG A 34 6.83 6.54 8.34
C ARG A 34 7.82 5.93 9.33
N LYS A 35 8.03 4.61 9.28
CA LYS A 35 9.08 3.90 10.03
C LYS A 35 10.47 4.02 9.38
N GLY A 36 10.62 4.82 8.32
CA GLY A 36 11.88 5.05 7.62
C GLY A 36 12.27 3.96 6.62
N LYS A 37 11.45 2.92 6.42
CA LYS A 37 11.66 1.90 5.40
C LYS A 37 11.36 2.50 4.02
N SER A 38 12.31 3.28 3.52
CA SER A 38 12.39 3.68 2.11
C SER A 38 12.82 2.48 1.26
N SER A 39 12.72 2.57 -0.07
CA SER A 39 13.22 1.55 -1.01
C SER A 39 14.72 1.24 -0.80
N CYS A 40 15.43 2.13 -0.09
CA CYS A 40 16.81 2.00 0.38
C CYS A 40 16.97 1.19 1.70
N GLY A 41 15.89 0.64 2.27
CA GLY A 41 15.93 -0.29 3.40
C GLY A 41 16.39 0.30 4.75
N CYS A 42 16.33 1.63 4.94
CA CYS A 42 16.78 2.29 6.18
C CYS A 42 18.27 2.02 6.55
N LYS A 43 19.03 1.39 5.64
CA LYS A 43 20.46 1.07 5.76
C LYS A 43 21.26 1.94 4.81
N CYS A 44 21.01 3.26 4.85
CA CYS A 44 21.73 4.24 4.03
C CYS A 44 23.25 4.24 4.32
N ALA A 45 23.69 3.68 5.45
CA ALA A 45 25.10 3.52 5.79
C ALA A 45 25.90 2.66 4.78
N HIS A 46 25.25 1.75 4.04
CA HIS A 46 25.89 0.93 3.00
C HIS A 46 25.06 0.91 1.71
N CYS A 47 24.26 1.94 1.46
CA CYS A 47 23.55 2.04 0.20
C CYS A 47 24.52 2.50 -0.90
N PRO A 48 24.63 1.81 -2.05
CA PRO A 48 25.47 2.26 -3.16
C PRO A 48 25.05 3.64 -3.70
N MET A 49 23.83 4.10 -3.39
CA MET A 49 23.33 5.44 -3.72
C MET A 49 23.38 6.43 -2.54
N ALA A 50 24.06 6.11 -1.44
CA ALA A 50 24.16 6.96 -0.24
C ALA A 50 24.67 8.38 -0.57
N GLY A 51 25.63 8.51 -1.50
CA GLY A 51 26.18 9.80 -1.94
C GLY A 51 25.20 10.70 -2.72
N SER A 52 24.10 10.15 -3.25
CA SER A 52 23.07 10.93 -3.96
C SER A 52 21.80 11.15 -3.12
N CYS A 53 21.49 10.24 -2.19
CA CYS A 53 20.32 10.36 -1.32
C CYS A 53 20.44 11.43 -0.21
N HIS A 54 21.67 11.83 0.17
CA HIS A 54 21.94 12.89 1.15
C HIS A 54 22.69 14.07 0.50
N LYS A 55 22.21 14.57 -0.65
CA LYS A 55 22.62 15.91 -1.09
C LYS A 55 21.95 16.93 -0.16
N LYS A 56 22.76 17.80 0.45
CA LYS A 56 22.31 18.94 1.26
C LYS A 56 21.34 19.81 0.48
#